data_AF-A0A833W2C5-F1
#
_entry.id   AF-A0A833W2C5-F1
#
_cell.length_a   1.000
_cell.length_b   1.000
_cell.length_c   1.000
_cell.angle_alpha   90.00
_cell.angle_beta   90.00
_cell.angle_gamma   90.00
#
_symmetry.space_group_name_H-M   'P 1'
#
loop_
_entity.id
_entity.type
_entity.pdbx_description
1 polymer ?
#
loop_
_entity_poly.entity_id
_entity_poly.type
_entity_poly.pdbx_seq_one_letter_code
_entity_poly.pdbx_strand_id
1 'polypeptide(L)'
;MTNGSSQCEGQVEMNFSGRWRALCASHWSLANANVVCRQLDCGVAVSTPRGPHFLEEGDHISTVRFHCSGEESFLWSCPVTVLGGPDCSHGNTASVICSGNQTQVLPQCNDSLSEPAGSAASKESALYCSDSRQLRLVDGGGPCTGRVEIFNQGSWGTICDDGWDLDEARVVCRQLGCGDALNATGSAHFGAGSGPIWLDDLNCTGNESHVWRCPSRGWGRRDCRHKQDAGFICSEFLALRMVSEDQQCAGWLEVFYNGTWGSVCRNPMEDITVSMICRQLGCGDSGTLNSSVALREGSRPQWVDGIRCRRTDTSLWQCPSDPWNYTSCSPEEEAYISCAGDLQLLCVCPNPVGCSEI
;
A
#
# COMPACT_ATOMS: atom_id res chain seq x y z
N MET A 1 14.16 -19.26 6.78
CA MET A 1 12.85 -19.80 7.17
C MET A 1 13.11 -20.96 8.13
N THR A 2 12.30 -21.07 9.17
CA THR A 2 12.46 -22.07 10.24
C THR A 2 11.18 -22.91 10.35
N ASN A 3 11.28 -24.10 10.95
CA ASN A 3 10.13 -24.96 11.27
C ASN A 3 9.23 -25.37 10.08
N GLY A 4 9.77 -25.43 8.85
CA GLY A 4 9.07 -25.94 7.67
C GLY A 4 9.52 -27.35 7.26
N SER A 5 8.73 -28.01 6.41
CA SER A 5 9.06 -29.32 5.81
C SER A 5 10.24 -29.27 4.84
N SER A 6 10.60 -28.09 4.35
CA SER A 6 11.69 -27.87 3.38
C SER A 6 12.38 -26.54 3.61
N GLN A 7 13.52 -26.32 2.95
CA GLN A 7 14.22 -25.03 2.97
C GLN A 7 13.43 -23.87 2.32
N CYS A 8 12.38 -24.19 1.56
CA CYS A 8 11.53 -23.26 0.81
C CYS A 8 10.14 -23.09 1.43
N GLU A 9 9.98 -23.52 2.68
CA GLU A 9 8.75 -23.43 3.44
C GLU A 9 9.09 -23.12 4.90
N GLY A 10 8.23 -22.36 5.57
CA GLY A 10 8.26 -22.24 7.03
C GLY A 10 8.02 -20.84 7.53
N GLN A 11 8.29 -20.67 8.82
CA GLN A 11 8.17 -19.40 9.52
C GLN A 11 9.25 -18.42 9.05
N VAL A 12 8.83 -17.17 8.84
CA VAL A 12 9.72 -16.09 8.42
C VAL A 12 10.28 -15.40 9.66
N GLU A 13 11.60 -15.45 9.77
CA GLU A 13 12.37 -14.76 10.80
C GLU A 13 13.32 -13.76 10.15
N MET A 14 13.60 -12.68 10.88
CA MET A 14 14.42 -11.59 10.41
C MET A 14 15.39 -11.16 11.51
N ASN A 15 16.63 -10.84 11.13
CA ASN A 15 17.66 -10.44 12.07
C ASN A 15 17.62 -8.92 12.32
N PHE A 16 17.15 -8.51 13.49
CA PHE A 16 17.19 -7.12 13.95
C PHE A 16 18.37 -6.94 14.90
N SER A 17 19.42 -6.24 14.45
CA SER A 17 20.58 -5.87 15.28
C SER A 17 21.24 -7.04 16.02
N GLY A 18 21.36 -8.20 15.36
CA GLY A 18 22.00 -9.39 15.91
C GLY A 18 21.05 -10.36 16.62
N ARG A 19 19.74 -10.11 16.62
CA ARG A 19 18.72 -11.00 17.17
C ARG A 19 17.70 -11.40 16.11
N TRP A 20 17.49 -12.69 15.95
CA TRP A 20 16.44 -13.21 15.07
C TRP A 20 15.08 -13.05 15.75
N ARG A 21 14.10 -12.57 14.99
CA ARG A 21 12.73 -12.38 15.46
C ARG A 21 11.75 -12.86 14.40
N ALA A 22 10.71 -13.56 14.83
CA ALA A 22 9.59 -13.94 13.97
C ALA A 22 8.79 -12.70 13.54
N LEU A 23 8.27 -12.70 12.32
CA LEU A 23 7.36 -11.63 11.86
C LEU A 23 5.90 -11.97 12.21
N CYS A 24 5.06 -10.96 12.41
CA CYS A 24 3.63 -11.15 12.72
C CYS A 24 2.79 -11.42 11.45
N ALA A 25 1.85 -12.37 11.52
CA ALA A 25 1.03 -12.78 10.36
C ALA A 25 -0.15 -11.85 10.05
N SER A 26 -0.58 -11.00 11.01
CA SER A 26 -1.77 -10.13 10.85
C SER A 26 -1.71 -9.20 9.64
N HIS A 27 -0.51 -8.87 9.16
CA HIS A 27 -0.29 -8.00 8.00
C HIS A 27 0.71 -8.60 7.01
N TRP A 28 0.83 -9.93 7.01
CA TRP A 28 1.71 -10.64 6.09
C TRP A 28 1.01 -10.93 4.76
N SER A 29 1.39 -10.19 3.71
CA SER A 29 0.80 -10.30 2.37
C SER A 29 1.55 -11.32 1.49
N LEU A 30 0.90 -11.77 0.42
CA LEU A 30 1.54 -12.61 -0.59
C LEU A 30 2.69 -11.87 -1.29
N ALA A 31 2.61 -10.54 -1.42
CA ALA A 31 3.69 -9.72 -1.97
C ALA A 31 4.94 -9.75 -1.06
N ASN A 32 4.75 -9.62 0.25
CA ASN A 32 5.85 -9.77 1.22
C ASN A 32 6.49 -11.16 1.14
N ALA A 33 5.63 -12.19 1.06
CA ALA A 33 6.04 -13.57 0.90
C ALA A 33 6.83 -13.79 -0.41
N ASN A 34 6.42 -13.16 -1.51
CA ASN A 34 7.08 -13.32 -2.80
C ASN A 34 8.51 -12.79 -2.78
N VAL A 35 8.74 -11.66 -2.11
CA VAL A 35 10.09 -11.12 -1.88
C VAL A 35 10.96 -12.10 -1.09
N VAL A 36 10.42 -12.73 -0.04
CA VAL A 36 11.14 -13.75 0.74
C VAL A 36 11.50 -14.97 -0.10
N CYS A 37 10.56 -15.49 -0.89
CA CYS A 37 10.81 -16.64 -1.76
C CYS A 37 11.89 -16.35 -2.81
N ARG A 38 11.88 -15.15 -3.40
CA ARG A 38 12.91 -14.73 -4.36
C ARG A 38 14.26 -14.51 -3.70
N GLN A 39 14.29 -13.87 -2.53
CA GLN A 39 15.50 -13.62 -1.76
C GLN A 39 16.22 -14.92 -1.36
N LEU A 40 15.46 -16.00 -1.12
CA LEU A 40 15.98 -17.32 -0.73
C LEU A 40 16.16 -18.28 -1.92
N ASP A 41 16.03 -17.80 -3.16
CA ASP A 41 16.12 -18.59 -4.39
C ASP A 41 15.16 -19.81 -4.40
N CYS A 42 13.97 -19.59 -3.85
CA CYS A 42 12.90 -20.57 -3.70
C CYS A 42 11.74 -20.35 -4.69
N GLY A 43 11.96 -19.52 -5.72
CA GLY A 43 10.95 -19.17 -6.72
C GLY A 43 9.93 -18.14 -6.22
N VAL A 44 8.64 -18.41 -6.45
CA VAL A 44 7.54 -17.48 -6.12
C VAL A 44 6.74 -17.96 -4.90
N ALA A 45 6.08 -17.03 -4.21
CA ALA A 45 5.20 -17.38 -3.09
C ALA A 45 3.90 -18.03 -3.59
N VAL A 46 3.61 -19.22 -3.06
CA VAL A 46 2.39 -19.99 -3.36
C VAL A 46 1.28 -19.67 -2.37
N SER A 47 1.63 -19.55 -1.08
CA SER A 47 0.65 -19.20 -0.04
C SER A 47 1.29 -18.64 1.24
N THR A 48 0.47 -17.96 2.03
CA THR A 48 0.80 -17.44 3.37
C THR A 48 -0.10 -18.11 4.43
N PRO A 49 0.23 -19.33 4.88
CA PRO A 49 -0.58 -20.01 5.89
C PRO A 49 -0.58 -19.22 7.21
N ARG A 50 -1.75 -19.15 7.86
CA ARG A 50 -1.92 -18.57 9.20
C ARG A 50 -2.08 -19.71 10.21
N GLY A 51 -1.35 -19.68 11.32
CA GLY A 51 -1.57 -20.57 12.45
C GLY A 51 -0.28 -21.01 13.17
N PRO A 52 -0.41 -21.54 14.40
CA PRO A 52 0.72 -21.87 15.27
C PRO A 52 1.33 -23.20 14.83
N HIS A 53 2.09 -23.16 13.75
CA HIS A 53 3.02 -24.24 13.48
C HIS A 53 4.28 -23.97 14.32
N PHE A 54 4.33 -24.67 15.44
CA PHE A 54 5.50 -24.89 16.31
C PHE A 54 5.66 -23.88 17.47
N LEU A 55 5.27 -24.37 18.65
CA LEU A 55 5.64 -23.82 19.95
C LEU A 55 7.13 -24.07 20.19
N GLU A 56 7.89 -23.03 20.51
CA GLU A 56 8.89 -23.12 21.57
C GLU A 56 9.15 -21.75 22.21
N GLU A 57 9.44 -21.79 23.51
CA GLU A 57 9.62 -20.65 24.39
C GLU A 57 10.80 -19.78 23.96
N GLY A 58 10.49 -18.53 23.62
CA GLY A 58 11.45 -17.43 23.58
C GLY A 58 11.81 -16.96 22.18
N ASP A 59 11.05 -16.02 21.63
CA ASP A 59 11.65 -14.77 21.13
C ASP A 59 10.58 -13.73 20.80
N HIS A 60 10.97 -12.46 20.84
CA HIS A 60 10.08 -11.32 20.65
C HIS A 60 9.55 -11.30 19.21
N ILE A 61 8.25 -11.53 19.00
CA ILE A 61 7.62 -11.36 17.68
C ILE A 61 7.76 -9.90 17.27
N SER A 62 8.32 -9.66 16.09
CA SER A 62 8.44 -8.33 15.51
C SER A 62 7.07 -7.88 15.00
N THR A 63 6.66 -6.69 15.44
CA THR A 63 5.45 -6.00 14.98
C THR A 63 5.66 -5.19 13.70
N VAL A 64 6.89 -5.21 13.14
CA VAL A 64 7.21 -4.50 11.89
C VAL A 64 6.37 -5.06 10.75
N ARG A 65 5.61 -4.18 10.09
CA ARG A 65 4.78 -4.51 8.94
C ARG A 65 5.51 -4.12 7.67
N PHE A 66 5.59 -5.04 6.72
CA PHE A 66 6.18 -4.80 5.40
C PHE A 66 5.07 -4.57 4.39
N HIS A 67 5.27 -3.64 3.47
CA HIS A 67 4.33 -3.29 2.41
C HIS A 67 5.02 -3.43 1.05
N CYS A 68 5.49 -4.64 0.75
CA CYS A 68 6.18 -4.94 -0.51
C CYS A 68 5.22 -4.86 -1.70
N SER A 69 5.76 -4.45 -2.85
CA SER A 69 5.13 -4.62 -4.18
C SER A 69 5.26 -6.05 -4.70
N GLY A 70 6.26 -6.81 -4.22
CA GLY A 70 6.52 -8.20 -4.62
C GLY A 70 7.71 -8.38 -5.58
N GLU A 71 8.30 -7.27 -6.04
CA GLU A 71 9.45 -7.25 -6.97
C GLU A 71 10.76 -6.81 -6.30
N GLU A 72 10.73 -6.47 -5.02
CA GLU A 72 11.91 -6.07 -4.27
C GLU A 72 12.92 -7.23 -4.16
N SER A 73 14.21 -6.88 -4.20
CA SER A 73 15.29 -7.88 -4.07
C SER A 73 15.44 -8.43 -2.65
N PHE A 74 15.03 -7.66 -1.64
CA PHE A 74 15.13 -8.04 -0.22
C PHE A 74 13.94 -7.49 0.56
N LEU A 75 13.50 -8.22 1.57
CA LEU A 75 12.38 -7.80 2.43
C LEU A 75 12.63 -6.45 3.13
N TRP A 76 13.89 -6.13 3.46
CA TRP A 76 14.30 -4.84 4.01
C TRP A 76 14.18 -3.65 3.03
N SER A 77 14.02 -3.92 1.73
CA SER A 77 13.86 -2.88 0.71
C SER A 77 12.39 -2.45 0.56
N CYS A 78 11.47 -3.20 1.16
CA CYS A 78 10.07 -2.85 1.14
C CYS A 78 9.79 -1.67 2.08
N PRO A 79 8.82 -0.80 1.74
CA PRO A 79 8.28 0.16 2.69
C PRO A 79 7.85 -0.55 3.96
N VAL A 80 8.24 -0.01 5.11
CA VAL A 80 7.92 -0.60 6.42
C VAL A 80 7.10 0.35 7.26
N THR A 81 6.11 -0.19 7.94
CA THR A 81 5.45 0.45 9.05
C THR A 81 5.97 -0.21 10.32
N VAL A 82 6.75 0.50 11.13
CA VAL A 82 7.39 -0.03 12.35
C VAL A 82 6.40 -0.14 13.52
N LEU A 83 5.13 0.20 13.28
CA LEU A 83 4.10 0.36 14.30
C LEU A 83 3.67 -0.96 14.95
N GLY A 84 4.06 -1.14 16.21
CA GLY A 84 3.17 -0.86 17.36
C GLY A 84 1.73 -1.40 17.34
N GLY A 85 1.41 -2.38 16.49
CA GLY A 85 0.15 -3.11 16.56
C GLY A 85 0.00 -3.84 17.90
N PRO A 86 -1.23 -4.18 18.32
CA PRO A 86 -1.46 -4.92 19.57
C PRO A 86 -0.55 -6.14 19.61
N ASP A 87 -0.02 -6.46 20.80
CA ASP A 87 0.89 -7.58 21.03
C ASP A 87 0.46 -8.78 20.19
N CYS A 88 1.28 -9.11 19.19
CA CYS A 88 0.99 -10.21 18.29
C CYS A 88 0.94 -11.47 19.16
N SER A 89 -0.25 -12.03 19.34
CA SER A 89 -0.44 -13.13 20.28
C SER A 89 0.44 -14.32 19.88
N HIS A 90 1.00 -15.01 20.88
CA HIS A 90 1.78 -16.22 20.65
C HIS A 90 0.99 -17.19 19.76
N GLY A 91 1.54 -17.52 18.58
CA GLY A 91 0.88 -18.37 17.57
C GLY A 91 0.43 -17.67 16.28
N ASN A 92 0.62 -16.35 16.16
CA ASN A 92 0.30 -15.58 14.96
C ASN A 92 1.56 -15.14 14.19
N THR A 93 2.47 -16.08 13.92
CA THR A 93 3.73 -15.84 13.20
C THR A 93 3.56 -16.00 11.69
N ALA A 94 4.21 -15.13 10.93
CA ALA A 94 4.16 -15.12 9.48
C ALA A 94 4.90 -16.35 8.94
N SER A 95 4.21 -17.11 8.09
CA SER A 95 4.77 -18.27 7.38
C SER A 95 4.58 -18.12 5.88
N VAL A 96 5.44 -18.77 5.11
CA VAL A 96 5.37 -18.80 3.65
C VAL A 96 5.64 -20.20 3.13
N ILE A 97 4.91 -20.56 2.08
CA ILE A 97 5.18 -21.73 1.24
C ILE A 97 5.58 -21.19 -0.13
N CYS A 98 6.81 -21.44 -0.54
CA CYS A 98 7.31 -21.09 -1.87
C CYS A 98 7.17 -22.27 -2.83
N SER A 99 7.29 -22.02 -4.14
CA SER A 99 7.29 -23.07 -5.17
C SER A 99 8.48 -24.03 -5.04
N GLY A 100 9.59 -23.58 -4.45
CA GLY A 100 10.87 -24.28 -4.41
C GLY A 100 11.60 -24.28 -5.75
N ASN A 101 12.64 -25.11 -5.87
CA ASN A 101 13.35 -25.39 -7.13
C ASN A 101 12.55 -26.34 -8.05
N GLN A 102 11.28 -26.60 -7.74
CA GLN A 102 10.37 -27.06 -8.76
C GLN A 102 9.80 -25.82 -9.43
N THR A 103 10.25 -25.58 -10.66
CA THR A 103 9.47 -24.92 -11.70
C THR A 103 8.21 -25.75 -11.96
N GLN A 104 7.34 -25.85 -10.96
CA GLN A 104 5.98 -26.29 -11.16
C GLN A 104 5.31 -25.22 -11.99
N VAL A 105 5.28 -25.49 -13.30
CA VAL A 105 4.20 -25.12 -14.18
C VAL A 105 2.91 -25.23 -13.37
N LEU A 106 2.28 -24.08 -13.11
CA LEU A 106 0.98 -23.99 -12.47
C LEU A 106 0.05 -25.04 -13.10
N PRO A 107 -0.65 -25.87 -12.32
CA PRO A 107 -1.73 -26.66 -12.88
C PRO A 107 -2.80 -25.67 -13.36
N GLN A 108 -3.01 -25.56 -14.68
CA GLN A 108 -4.15 -24.79 -15.16
C GLN A 108 -5.44 -25.47 -14.72
N CYS A 109 -6.19 -24.70 -13.94
CA CYS A 109 -7.58 -24.91 -13.64
C CYS A 109 -8.37 -24.88 -14.95
N ASN A 110 -9.03 -25.98 -15.29
CA ASN A 110 -10.09 -25.96 -16.28
C ASN A 110 -11.41 -25.92 -15.50
N ASP A 111 -12.06 -24.77 -15.51
CA ASP A 111 -13.49 -24.70 -15.28
C ASP A 111 -14.18 -25.30 -16.51
N SER A 112 -14.88 -26.41 -16.30
CA SER A 112 -15.89 -27.08 -17.15
C SER A 112 -15.52 -28.47 -17.68
N LEU A 113 -16.37 -29.43 -17.28
CA LEU A 113 -16.36 -30.87 -17.61
C LEU A 113 -16.50 -31.17 -19.11
N SER A 114 -15.64 -32.04 -19.65
CA SER A 114 -16.00 -33.14 -20.58
C SER A 114 -14.77 -33.97 -21.01
N GLU A 115 -14.77 -35.28 -20.71
CA GLU A 115 -13.95 -36.31 -21.38
C GLU A 115 -14.68 -36.84 -22.66
N PRO A 116 -14.08 -37.67 -23.57
CA PRO A 116 -12.77 -38.35 -23.52
C PRO A 116 -11.90 -38.35 -24.82
N ALA A 117 -10.69 -38.92 -24.65
CA ALA A 117 -9.86 -39.72 -25.58
C ALA A 117 -9.01 -39.08 -26.71
N GLY A 118 -7.70 -39.36 -26.69
CA GLY A 118 -6.88 -39.56 -27.91
C GLY A 118 -5.55 -38.80 -28.03
N SER A 119 -4.46 -39.46 -27.61
CA SER A 119 -3.04 -39.41 -28.04
C SER A 119 -2.37 -38.19 -28.74
N ALA A 120 -1.16 -37.90 -28.23
CA ALA A 120 0.12 -37.63 -28.93
C ALA A 120 0.55 -36.18 -29.31
N ALA A 121 1.46 -35.67 -28.46
CA ALA A 121 2.72 -34.97 -28.73
C ALA A 121 2.85 -33.79 -29.74
N SER A 122 3.24 -32.66 -29.13
CA SER A 122 4.17 -31.59 -29.53
C SER A 122 3.86 -30.63 -30.70
N LYS A 123 3.61 -29.38 -30.32
CA LYS A 123 4.38 -28.21 -30.80
C LYS A 123 4.31 -27.07 -29.79
N GLU A 124 5.48 -26.60 -29.40
CA GLU A 124 5.76 -25.61 -28.37
C GLU A 124 5.38 -24.20 -28.89
N SER A 125 4.21 -23.72 -28.48
CA SER A 125 3.85 -22.31 -28.52
C SER A 125 3.83 -21.80 -27.09
N ALA A 126 4.77 -20.92 -26.74
CA ALA A 126 4.88 -20.33 -25.42
C ALA A 126 3.56 -19.66 -25.00
N LEU A 127 2.88 -20.25 -24.03
CA LEU A 127 1.67 -19.73 -23.40
C LEU A 127 2.12 -18.84 -22.23
N TYR A 128 1.97 -17.52 -22.38
CA TYR A 128 2.17 -16.57 -21.29
C TYR A 128 1.19 -16.90 -20.14
N CYS A 129 1.70 -17.22 -18.95
CA CYS A 129 0.86 -17.36 -17.76
C CYS A 129 0.21 -16.00 -17.45
N SER A 130 -1.11 -15.92 -17.56
CA SER A 130 -1.92 -14.72 -17.32
C SER A 130 -2.27 -14.49 -15.84
N ASP A 131 -1.56 -15.09 -14.88
CA ASP A 131 -2.03 -15.22 -13.49
C ASP A 131 -1.10 -14.59 -12.45
N SER A 132 -0.80 -13.31 -12.61
CA SER A 132 -0.51 -12.44 -11.46
C SER A 132 -1.33 -11.17 -11.60
N ARG A 133 -2.63 -11.28 -11.30
CA ARG A 133 -3.47 -10.09 -11.16
C ARG A 133 -3.01 -9.33 -9.93
N GLN A 134 -2.72 -8.05 -10.10
CA GLN A 134 -2.24 -7.18 -9.03
C GLN A 134 -3.21 -6.02 -8.86
N LEU A 135 -3.26 -5.46 -7.65
CA LEU A 135 -4.03 -4.27 -7.33
C LEU A 135 -3.07 -3.17 -6.89
N ARG A 136 -3.27 -1.95 -7.40
CA ARG A 136 -2.56 -0.76 -6.93
C ARG A 136 -3.53 0.40 -6.72
N LEU A 137 -3.11 1.33 -5.88
CA LEU A 137 -3.80 2.61 -5.70
C LEU A 137 -3.02 3.73 -6.35
N VAL A 138 -3.73 4.66 -6.96
CA VAL A 138 -3.14 5.80 -7.64
C VAL A 138 -3.83 7.09 -7.18
N ASP A 139 -3.06 8.17 -7.06
CA ASP A 139 -3.54 9.53 -6.80
C ASP A 139 -4.33 9.76 -5.49
N GLY A 140 -4.17 8.89 -4.49
CA GLY A 140 -4.81 9.04 -3.18
C GLY A 140 -3.97 9.72 -2.09
N GLY A 141 -2.70 10.05 -2.37
CA GLY A 141 -1.81 10.69 -1.40
C GLY A 141 -1.34 9.80 -0.23
N GLY A 142 -1.72 8.52 -0.20
CA GLY A 142 -1.36 7.54 0.82
C GLY A 142 -1.65 6.08 0.39
N PRO A 143 -1.29 5.08 1.21
CA PRO A 143 -1.35 3.66 0.84
C PRO A 143 -2.75 3.04 0.91
N CYS A 144 -3.71 3.70 1.56
CA CYS A 144 -5.03 3.15 1.89
C CYS A 144 -6.19 4.03 1.39
N THR A 145 -5.94 4.79 0.34
CA THR A 145 -6.89 5.67 -0.34
C THR A 145 -6.42 5.89 -1.78
N GLY A 146 -7.36 6.06 -2.72
CA GLY A 146 -7.04 6.38 -4.12
C GLY A 146 -7.93 5.68 -5.14
N ARG A 147 -7.63 5.93 -6.42
CA ARG A 147 -8.23 5.23 -7.57
C ARG A 147 -7.74 3.79 -7.61
N VAL A 148 -8.66 2.86 -7.88
CA VAL A 148 -8.35 1.42 -7.95
C VAL A 148 -7.93 1.03 -9.35
N GLU A 149 -6.77 0.40 -9.48
CA GLU A 149 -6.32 -0.16 -10.75
C GLU A 149 -5.91 -1.62 -10.60
N ILE A 150 -6.27 -2.44 -11.59
CA ILE A 150 -5.98 -3.87 -11.66
C ILE A 150 -5.03 -4.14 -12.82
N PHE A 151 -3.97 -4.90 -12.57
CA PHE A 151 -3.15 -5.46 -13.62
C PHE A 151 -3.78 -6.75 -14.13
N ASN A 152 -4.15 -6.79 -15.41
CA ASN A 152 -4.72 -7.97 -16.05
C ASN A 152 -4.27 -8.00 -17.52
N GLN A 153 -3.98 -9.19 -18.05
CA GLN A 153 -3.55 -9.38 -19.45
C GLN A 153 -2.40 -8.42 -19.88
N GLY A 154 -1.42 -8.22 -19.01
CA GLY A 154 -0.23 -7.42 -19.32
C GLY A 154 -0.41 -5.90 -19.24
N SER A 155 -1.57 -5.39 -18.79
CA SER A 155 -1.80 -3.95 -18.64
C SER A 155 -2.60 -3.58 -17.40
N TRP A 156 -2.31 -2.40 -16.86
CA TRP A 156 -3.09 -1.77 -15.80
C TRP A 156 -4.37 -1.18 -16.40
N GLY A 157 -5.48 -1.34 -15.69
CA GLY A 157 -6.77 -0.76 -16.04
C GLY A 157 -7.60 -0.44 -14.81
N THR A 158 -8.57 0.46 -14.99
CA THR A 158 -9.41 0.99 -13.90
C THR A 158 -10.67 0.14 -13.70
N ILE A 159 -11.49 0.51 -12.71
CA ILE A 159 -12.80 -0.09 -12.42
C ILE A 159 -13.87 1.01 -12.56
N CYS A 160 -15.03 0.68 -13.14
CA CYS A 160 -16.15 1.61 -13.20
C CYS A 160 -16.84 1.79 -11.84
N ASP A 161 -17.41 2.98 -11.59
CA ASP A 161 -18.19 3.31 -10.41
C ASP A 161 -19.66 2.85 -10.46
N ASP A 162 -20.12 2.26 -11.56
CA ASP A 162 -21.45 1.63 -11.65
C ASP A 162 -21.48 0.37 -10.77
N GLY A 163 -22.41 0.34 -9.81
CA GLY A 163 -22.49 -0.70 -8.78
C GLY A 163 -21.42 -0.60 -7.70
N TRP A 164 -20.62 0.48 -7.67
CA TRP A 164 -19.52 0.63 -6.71
C TRP A 164 -20.02 1.24 -5.38
N ASP A 165 -20.08 0.42 -4.33
CA ASP A 165 -20.49 0.84 -3.00
C ASP A 165 -19.52 0.40 -1.88
N LEU A 166 -19.98 0.49 -0.63
CA LEU A 166 -19.15 0.17 0.54
C LEU A 166 -18.76 -1.31 0.63
N ASP A 167 -19.50 -2.23 0.01
CA ASP A 167 -19.16 -3.64 -0.02
C ASP A 167 -17.97 -3.91 -0.96
N GLU A 168 -17.92 -3.29 -2.15
CA GLU A 168 -16.73 -3.29 -3.02
C GLU A 168 -15.53 -2.68 -2.29
N ALA A 169 -15.72 -1.49 -1.70
CA ALA A 169 -14.66 -0.81 -0.97
C ALA A 169 -14.15 -1.67 0.20
N ARG A 170 -15.02 -2.41 0.91
CA ARG A 170 -14.63 -3.31 2.00
C ARG A 170 -13.75 -4.44 1.49
N VAL A 171 -14.07 -5.02 0.33
CA VAL A 171 -13.23 -6.05 -0.30
C VAL A 171 -11.85 -5.49 -0.61
N VAL A 172 -11.76 -4.29 -1.21
CA VAL A 172 -10.46 -3.69 -1.55
C VAL A 172 -9.65 -3.32 -0.31
N CYS A 173 -10.27 -2.67 0.69
CA CYS A 173 -9.60 -2.32 1.94
C CYS A 173 -9.03 -3.55 2.65
N ARG A 174 -9.80 -4.64 2.69
CA ARG A 174 -9.34 -5.90 3.27
C ARG A 174 -8.26 -6.59 2.43
N GLN A 175 -8.40 -6.57 1.11
CA GLN A 175 -7.41 -7.12 0.18
C GLN A 175 -6.04 -6.43 0.34
N LEU A 176 -6.04 -5.13 0.63
CA LEU A 176 -4.83 -4.34 0.89
C LEU A 176 -4.36 -4.35 2.35
N GLY A 177 -5.19 -4.85 3.27
CA GLY A 177 -4.90 -4.83 4.70
C GLY A 177 -4.98 -3.44 5.33
N CYS A 178 -5.84 -2.56 4.80
CA CYS A 178 -6.01 -1.15 5.18
C CYS A 178 -7.16 -0.90 6.19
N GLY A 179 -7.57 -1.94 6.91
CA GLY A 179 -8.71 -1.89 7.84
C GLY A 179 -10.06 -1.91 7.12
N ASP A 180 -11.03 -1.14 7.66
CA ASP A 180 -12.41 -1.09 7.19
C ASP A 180 -12.62 -0.05 6.08
N ALA A 181 -13.65 -0.20 5.27
CA ALA A 181 -14.04 0.81 4.29
C ALA A 181 -14.79 1.97 4.95
N LEU A 182 -14.29 3.19 4.77
CA LEU A 182 -14.97 4.42 5.21
C LEU A 182 -15.81 5.04 4.09
N ASN A 183 -15.34 4.95 2.85
CA ASN A 183 -16.04 5.53 1.71
C ASN A 183 -15.73 4.80 0.40
N ALA A 184 -16.73 4.74 -0.49
CA ALA A 184 -16.62 4.30 -1.87
C ALA A 184 -16.76 5.53 -2.76
N THR A 185 -15.68 5.95 -3.42
CA THR A 185 -15.68 7.17 -4.24
C THR A 185 -15.87 6.83 -5.72
N GLY A 186 -16.77 7.53 -6.40
CA GLY A 186 -16.93 7.44 -7.85
C GLY A 186 -16.51 8.71 -8.57
N SER A 187 -16.92 8.82 -9.82
CA SER A 187 -16.80 10.00 -10.68
C SER A 187 -15.37 10.53 -10.80
N ALA A 188 -14.40 9.62 -10.85
CA ALA A 188 -12.98 9.96 -10.94
C ALA A 188 -12.53 10.94 -9.84
N HIS A 189 -12.98 10.74 -8.60
CA HIS A 189 -12.65 11.59 -7.45
C HIS A 189 -11.13 11.84 -7.29
N PHE A 190 -10.32 10.80 -7.51
CA PHE A 190 -8.85 10.86 -7.47
C PHE A 190 -8.22 11.16 -8.84
N GLY A 191 -9.00 11.71 -9.78
CA GLY A 191 -8.59 11.89 -11.16
C GLY A 191 -8.90 10.66 -12.03
N ALA A 192 -9.08 10.92 -13.32
CA ALA A 192 -9.36 9.92 -14.33
C ALA A 192 -8.10 9.12 -14.65
N GLY A 193 -8.23 7.79 -14.73
CA GLY A 193 -7.18 6.91 -15.21
C GLY A 193 -7.08 6.90 -16.74
N SER A 194 -6.32 5.94 -17.24
CA SER A 194 -6.11 5.73 -18.67
C SER A 194 -6.04 4.25 -19.00
N GLY A 195 -6.22 3.91 -20.28
CA GLY A 195 -6.13 2.52 -20.74
C GLY A 195 -7.46 1.77 -20.62
N PRO A 196 -7.43 0.44 -20.38
CA PRO A 196 -8.65 -0.35 -20.25
C PRO A 196 -9.40 -0.04 -18.95
N ILE A 197 -10.73 -0.21 -18.99
CA ILE A 197 -11.57 -0.32 -17.79
C ILE A 197 -11.90 -1.81 -17.67
N TRP A 198 -11.40 -2.46 -16.62
CA TRP A 198 -11.40 -3.91 -16.52
C TRP A 198 -12.71 -4.49 -16.00
N LEU A 199 -13.31 -3.85 -15.01
CA LEU A 199 -14.51 -4.33 -14.34
C LEU A 199 -15.57 -3.24 -14.31
N ASP A 200 -16.82 -3.67 -14.38
CA ASP A 200 -18.03 -2.86 -14.49
C ASP A 200 -19.21 -3.64 -13.88
N ASP A 201 -20.20 -2.92 -13.33
CA ASP A 201 -21.33 -3.44 -12.53
C ASP A 201 -20.86 -4.47 -11.49
N LEU A 202 -19.92 -4.07 -10.63
CA LEU A 202 -19.53 -4.92 -9.51
C LEU A 202 -20.70 -5.06 -8.53
N ASN A 203 -20.83 -6.26 -7.96
CA ASN A 203 -21.85 -6.55 -6.95
C ASN A 203 -21.28 -7.55 -5.93
N CYS A 204 -20.28 -7.08 -5.20
CA CYS A 204 -19.65 -7.78 -4.10
C CYS A 204 -20.64 -7.98 -2.95
N THR A 205 -20.43 -9.04 -2.17
CA THR A 205 -21.08 -9.26 -0.87
C THR A 205 -20.30 -8.65 0.29
N GLY A 206 -19.12 -8.10 0.02
CA GLY A 206 -18.16 -7.60 1.01
C GLY A 206 -17.23 -8.69 1.58
N ASN A 207 -17.44 -9.95 1.20
CA ASN A 207 -16.73 -11.12 1.75
C ASN A 207 -15.78 -11.80 0.78
N GLU A 208 -15.67 -11.30 -0.44
CA GLU A 208 -14.76 -11.79 -1.47
C GLU A 208 -13.30 -11.54 -1.07
N SER A 209 -12.41 -12.48 -1.40
CA SER A 209 -10.99 -12.33 -1.07
C SER A 209 -10.27 -11.26 -1.91
N HIS A 210 -10.78 -11.01 -3.13
CA HIS A 210 -10.25 -10.03 -4.05
C HIS A 210 -11.39 -9.38 -4.84
N VAL A 211 -11.24 -8.11 -5.21
CA VAL A 211 -12.29 -7.34 -5.92
C VAL A 211 -12.69 -7.99 -7.25
N TRP A 212 -11.74 -8.60 -7.95
CA TRP A 212 -12.01 -9.30 -9.22
C TRP A 212 -12.67 -10.68 -9.07
N ARG A 213 -12.99 -11.10 -7.85
CA ARG A 213 -13.84 -12.27 -7.59
C ARG A 213 -15.30 -11.92 -7.36
N CYS A 214 -15.62 -10.63 -7.27
CA CYS A 214 -17.00 -10.21 -7.19
C CYS A 214 -17.72 -10.47 -8.52
N PRO A 215 -19.02 -10.80 -8.48
CA PRO A 215 -19.88 -10.76 -9.66
C PRO A 215 -19.71 -9.43 -10.41
N SER A 216 -19.56 -9.51 -11.72
CA SER A 216 -19.40 -8.34 -12.62
C SER A 216 -19.89 -8.69 -14.03
N ARG A 217 -19.95 -7.69 -14.93
CA ARG A 217 -20.23 -7.88 -16.36
C ARG A 217 -19.19 -8.72 -17.12
N GLY A 218 -18.05 -8.99 -16.50
CA GLY A 218 -16.91 -9.71 -17.07
C GLY A 218 -15.82 -8.76 -17.59
N TRP A 219 -14.61 -9.31 -17.76
CA TRP A 219 -13.41 -8.53 -18.04
C TRP A 219 -13.49 -7.70 -19.33
N GLY A 220 -13.19 -6.41 -19.21
CA GLY A 220 -13.14 -5.46 -20.33
C GLY A 220 -14.50 -5.13 -20.94
N ARG A 221 -15.59 -5.68 -20.40
CA ARG A 221 -16.96 -5.38 -20.84
C ARG A 221 -17.48 -4.24 -19.98
N ARG A 222 -17.60 -3.06 -20.59
CA ARG A 222 -17.97 -1.83 -19.90
C ARG A 222 -18.64 -0.83 -20.84
N ASP A 223 -19.61 -0.09 -20.34
CA ASP A 223 -20.19 1.09 -20.99
C ASP A 223 -19.67 2.40 -20.41
N CYS A 224 -18.94 2.35 -19.30
CA CYS A 224 -18.33 3.49 -18.65
C CYS A 224 -17.18 4.15 -19.44
N ARG A 225 -16.82 5.37 -19.02
CA ARG A 225 -15.62 6.11 -19.44
C ARG A 225 -14.79 6.50 -18.21
N HIS A 226 -13.54 6.91 -18.38
CA HIS A 226 -12.65 7.26 -17.24
C HIS A 226 -13.13 8.40 -16.32
N LYS A 227 -14.19 9.13 -16.70
CA LYS A 227 -14.87 10.04 -15.77
C LYS A 227 -15.64 9.32 -14.65
N GLN A 228 -15.79 8.01 -14.77
CA GLN A 228 -16.50 7.09 -13.88
C GLN A 228 -15.52 6.13 -13.21
N ASP A 229 -14.22 6.44 -13.16
CA ASP A 229 -13.26 5.57 -12.50
C ASP A 229 -13.49 5.58 -10.98
N ALA A 230 -13.53 4.38 -10.40
CA ALA A 230 -13.80 4.15 -8.99
C ALA A 230 -12.55 4.26 -8.11
N GLY A 231 -12.78 4.64 -6.85
CA GLY A 231 -11.79 4.72 -5.78
C GLY A 231 -12.42 4.42 -4.42
N PHE A 232 -11.62 4.48 -3.37
CA PHE A 232 -12.12 4.28 -2.00
C PHE A 232 -11.24 5.00 -0.98
N ILE A 233 -11.75 5.04 0.26
CA ILE A 233 -11.03 5.49 1.44
C ILE A 233 -11.21 4.43 2.54
N CYS A 234 -10.12 3.88 3.07
CA CYS A 234 -10.16 2.93 4.19
C CYS A 234 -9.88 3.60 5.53
N SER A 235 -10.11 2.90 6.64
CA SER A 235 -9.93 3.42 8.00
C SER A 235 -8.48 3.71 8.37
N GLU A 236 -7.54 2.96 7.80
CA GLU A 236 -6.10 3.19 8.00
C GLU A 236 -5.50 4.14 6.94
N PHE A 237 -6.31 5.02 6.34
CA PHE A 237 -5.76 6.03 5.43
C PHE A 237 -4.88 7.04 6.17
N LEU A 238 -3.76 7.37 5.53
CA LEU A 238 -2.84 8.41 5.95
C LEU A 238 -3.04 9.62 5.06
N ALA A 239 -3.16 10.79 5.65
CA ALA A 239 -3.22 12.05 4.93
C ALA A 239 -2.27 13.07 5.56
N LEU A 240 -1.81 14.02 4.76
CA LEU A 240 -0.87 15.07 5.15
C LEU A 240 -1.49 16.43 4.83
N ARG A 241 -1.33 17.40 5.73
CA ARG A 241 -1.72 18.80 5.46
C ARG A 241 -0.84 19.79 6.20
N MET A 242 -0.79 21.01 5.66
CA MET A 242 -0.32 22.19 6.40
C MET A 242 -1.51 22.94 6.97
N VAL A 243 -1.42 23.33 8.24
CA VAL A 243 -2.44 24.15 8.89
C VAL A 243 -1.85 25.52 9.25
N SER A 244 -2.40 26.55 8.64
CA SER A 244 -2.10 27.95 8.88
C SER A 244 -3.34 28.80 8.66
N GLU A 245 -3.36 30.03 9.18
CA GLU A 245 -4.49 30.95 9.04
C GLU A 245 -4.52 31.63 7.66
N ASP A 246 -3.34 31.97 7.13
CA ASP A 246 -3.18 32.85 5.96
C ASP A 246 -2.20 32.32 4.91
N GLN A 247 -1.44 31.26 5.23
CA GLN A 247 -0.42 30.70 4.33
C GLN A 247 -0.80 29.32 3.83
N GLN A 248 -0.80 29.14 2.51
CA GLN A 248 -1.19 27.86 1.92
C GLN A 248 -0.02 26.87 1.76
N CYS A 249 1.21 27.40 1.68
CA CYS A 249 2.45 26.60 1.58
C CYS A 249 3.38 26.78 2.79
N ALA A 250 2.84 27.22 3.92
CA ALA A 250 3.54 27.27 5.19
C ALA A 250 2.55 27.06 6.32
N GLY A 251 2.94 26.33 7.36
CA GLY A 251 2.06 26.01 8.47
C GLY A 251 2.56 24.86 9.34
N TRP A 252 1.74 24.52 10.33
CA TRP A 252 1.91 23.35 11.16
C TRP A 252 1.64 22.08 10.35
N LEU A 253 2.58 21.15 10.37
CA LEU A 253 2.43 19.89 9.68
C LEU A 253 1.56 18.94 10.50
N GLU A 254 0.43 18.54 9.93
CA GLU A 254 -0.45 17.53 10.53
C GLU A 254 -0.57 16.30 9.63
N VAL A 255 -0.66 15.15 10.30
CA VAL A 255 -0.96 13.86 9.69
C VAL A 255 -2.28 13.32 10.24
N PHE A 256 -3.08 12.74 9.35
CA PHE A 256 -4.26 11.98 9.74
C PHE A 256 -3.86 10.54 9.97
N TYR A 257 -4.07 10.05 11.20
CA TYR A 257 -3.79 8.68 11.57
C TYR A 257 -4.76 8.23 12.66
N ASN A 258 -5.18 6.96 12.58
CA ASN A 258 -6.10 6.35 13.53
C ASN A 258 -7.37 7.19 13.80
N GLY A 259 -7.95 7.74 12.73
CA GLY A 259 -9.20 8.52 12.79
C GLY A 259 -9.07 9.97 13.26
N THR A 260 -7.87 10.46 13.57
CA THR A 260 -7.68 11.84 14.08
C THR A 260 -6.47 12.55 13.48
N TRP A 261 -6.58 13.87 13.33
CA TRP A 261 -5.46 14.73 12.94
C TRP A 261 -4.56 14.98 14.15
N GLY A 262 -3.26 14.82 13.95
CA GLY A 262 -2.23 15.14 14.94
C GLY A 262 -0.99 15.73 14.31
N SER A 263 -0.13 16.28 15.15
CA SER A 263 1.08 16.98 14.77
C SER A 263 2.21 16.00 14.45
N VAL A 264 3.11 16.43 13.57
CA VAL A 264 4.38 15.75 13.30
C VAL A 264 5.50 16.47 14.05
N CYS A 265 6.40 15.70 14.66
CA CYS A 265 7.52 16.25 15.41
C CYS A 265 8.70 16.58 14.50
N ARG A 266 9.47 17.60 14.88
CA ARG A 266 10.55 18.17 14.05
C ARG A 266 11.91 17.48 14.20
N ASN A 267 12.07 16.42 15.00
CA ASN A 267 13.38 15.90 15.38
C ASN A 267 13.67 14.46 14.92
N PRO A 268 14.63 14.20 14.03
CA PRO A 268 15.34 15.14 13.17
C PRO A 268 14.59 15.27 11.85
N MET A 269 14.13 16.47 11.53
CA MET A 269 13.56 16.78 10.23
C MET A 269 14.57 17.60 9.42
N GLU A 270 15.34 16.91 8.58
CA GLU A 270 16.37 17.50 7.73
C GLU A 270 15.78 18.10 6.44
N ASP A 271 16.57 18.92 5.74
CA ASP A 271 16.15 19.60 4.49
C ASP A 271 15.60 18.63 3.43
N ILE A 272 16.09 17.38 3.39
CA ILE A 272 15.59 16.34 2.48
C ILE A 272 14.14 15.98 2.82
N THR A 273 13.84 15.77 4.11
CA THR A 273 12.50 15.49 4.61
C THR A 273 11.56 16.67 4.32
N VAL A 274 11.99 17.90 4.62
CA VAL A 274 11.19 19.11 4.38
C VAL A 274 10.89 19.29 2.88
N SER A 275 11.90 19.14 2.03
CA SER A 275 11.76 19.28 0.58
C SER A 275 10.79 18.25 -0.01
N MET A 276 10.82 17.01 0.49
CA MET A 276 9.86 15.99 0.11
C MET A 276 8.44 16.36 0.54
N ILE A 277 8.25 16.81 1.79
CA ILE A 277 6.94 17.21 2.30
C ILE A 277 6.35 18.33 1.44
N CYS A 278 7.16 19.34 1.10
CA CYS A 278 6.76 20.41 0.20
C CYS A 278 6.33 19.89 -1.17
N ARG A 279 7.08 18.96 -1.75
CA ARG A 279 6.74 18.34 -3.04
C ARG A 279 5.44 17.53 -2.97
N GLN A 280 5.28 16.72 -1.92
CA GLN A 280 4.08 15.90 -1.71
C GLN A 280 2.82 16.76 -1.52
N LEU A 281 2.97 17.95 -0.96
CA LEU A 281 1.89 18.94 -0.79
C LEU A 281 1.70 19.86 -2.00
N GLY A 282 2.51 19.72 -3.06
CA GLY A 282 2.41 20.56 -4.26
C GLY A 282 2.91 22.00 -4.06
N CYS A 283 3.73 22.25 -3.04
CA CYS A 283 4.22 23.55 -2.62
C CYS A 283 5.68 23.83 -3.03
N GLY A 284 6.11 23.23 -4.14
CA GLY A 284 7.48 23.33 -4.65
C GLY A 284 8.44 22.28 -4.09
N ASP A 285 9.72 22.40 -4.47
CA ASP A 285 10.74 21.36 -4.26
C ASP A 285 11.67 21.60 -3.06
N SER A 286 11.46 22.67 -2.31
CA SER A 286 12.28 23.03 -1.16
C SER A 286 11.48 23.77 -0.10
N GLY A 287 11.98 23.76 1.13
CA GLY A 287 11.40 24.49 2.25
C GLY A 287 12.34 24.54 3.44
N THR A 288 11.90 25.20 4.50
CA THR A 288 12.63 25.36 5.75
C THR A 288 11.76 25.01 6.94
N LEU A 289 12.40 24.52 8.00
CA LEU A 289 11.75 24.29 9.27
C LEU A 289 11.85 25.55 10.14
N ASN A 290 10.72 26.07 10.63
CA ASN A 290 10.69 27.24 11.50
C ASN A 290 10.53 26.79 12.95
N SER A 291 11.56 27.02 13.76
CA SER A 291 11.57 26.63 15.17
C SER A 291 11.10 27.74 16.13
N SER A 292 10.96 28.96 15.63
CA SER A 292 10.63 30.18 16.38
C SER A 292 9.13 30.53 16.38
N VAL A 293 8.27 29.65 15.88
CA VAL A 293 6.82 29.87 15.83
C VAL A 293 6.21 29.61 17.20
N ALA A 294 5.25 30.45 17.60
CA ALA A 294 4.57 30.33 18.89
C ALA A 294 3.85 28.99 19.04
N LEU A 295 3.87 28.42 20.24
CA LEU A 295 3.14 27.21 20.59
C LEU A 295 1.67 27.28 20.14
N ARG A 296 1.19 26.20 19.52
CA ARG A 296 -0.19 26.10 19.10
C ARG A 296 -1.06 25.57 20.22
N GLU A 297 -2.04 26.36 20.66
CA GLU A 297 -2.98 25.92 21.69
C GLU A 297 -3.88 24.77 21.20
N GLY A 298 -4.19 23.85 22.12
CA GLY A 298 -5.13 22.76 21.89
C GLY A 298 -4.57 21.37 22.23
N SER A 299 -5.47 20.44 22.48
CA SER A 299 -5.14 19.03 22.73
C SER A 299 -5.21 18.25 21.42
N ARG A 300 -4.07 18.05 20.78
CA ARG A 300 -3.91 17.17 19.62
C ARG A 300 -2.79 16.16 19.89
N PRO A 301 -2.85 14.94 19.31
CA PRO A 301 -1.76 14.00 19.43
C PRO A 301 -0.52 14.48 18.68
N GLN A 302 0.67 14.17 19.21
CA GLN A 302 1.95 14.32 18.51
C GLN A 302 2.32 12.96 17.95
N TRP A 303 1.89 12.69 16.72
CA TRP A 303 1.80 11.32 16.22
C TRP A 303 3.14 10.65 16.03
N VAL A 304 4.13 11.35 15.51
CA VAL A 304 5.36 10.72 15.04
C VAL A 304 6.55 11.66 15.16
N ASP A 305 7.68 11.10 15.58
CA ASP A 305 8.98 11.77 15.60
C ASP A 305 10.01 10.95 14.81
N GLY A 306 11.23 11.44 14.70
CA GLY A 306 12.33 10.65 14.14
C GLY A 306 12.31 10.46 12.62
N ILE A 307 11.52 11.26 11.87
CA ILE A 307 11.32 11.04 10.42
C ILE A 307 12.57 11.39 9.60
N ARG A 308 13.20 10.38 9.00
CA ARG A 308 14.46 10.52 8.23
C ARG A 308 14.29 10.05 6.80
N CYS A 309 13.99 10.98 5.90
CA CYS A 309 13.82 10.68 4.49
C CYS A 309 15.14 10.63 3.72
N ARG A 310 15.18 9.81 2.67
CA ARG A 310 16.26 9.72 1.69
C ARG A 310 15.82 10.37 0.37
N ARG A 311 16.79 10.71 -0.49
CA ARG A 311 16.48 11.30 -1.81
C ARG A 311 15.72 10.37 -2.76
N THR A 312 15.77 9.06 -2.52
CA THR A 312 15.07 8.04 -3.31
C THR A 312 13.61 7.92 -2.94
N ASP A 313 13.23 8.37 -1.75
CA ASP A 313 11.89 8.20 -1.22
C ASP A 313 10.96 9.17 -1.96
N THR A 314 9.78 8.67 -2.36
CA THR A 314 8.84 9.47 -3.17
C THR A 314 7.71 10.09 -2.33
N SER A 315 7.58 9.70 -1.06
CA SER A 315 6.58 10.22 -0.13
C SER A 315 7.04 10.05 1.31
N LEU A 316 6.45 10.83 2.22
CA LEU A 316 6.73 10.82 3.66
C LEU A 316 6.52 9.43 4.26
N TRP A 317 5.57 8.67 3.70
CA TRP A 317 5.18 7.35 4.18
C TRP A 317 6.24 6.27 3.94
N GLN A 318 7.22 6.52 3.08
CA GLN A 318 8.35 5.62 2.85
C GLN A 318 9.53 5.92 3.76
N CYS A 319 9.52 7.06 4.45
CA CYS A 319 10.62 7.48 5.30
C CYS A 319 10.64 6.64 6.60
N PRO A 320 11.81 6.15 7.01
CA PRO A 320 12.04 5.68 8.36
C PRO A 320 11.57 6.71 9.40
N SER A 321 10.86 6.25 10.44
CA SER A 321 10.36 7.07 11.55
C SER A 321 10.34 6.26 12.85
N ASP A 322 10.18 6.97 13.98
CA ASP A 322 9.93 6.33 15.26
C ASP A 322 8.49 5.77 15.34
N PRO A 323 8.19 4.88 16.31
CA PRO A 323 6.84 4.37 16.49
C PRO A 323 5.84 5.51 16.73
N TRP A 324 4.74 5.49 15.98
CA TRP A 324 3.67 6.47 16.10
C TRP A 324 2.91 6.22 17.39
N ASN A 325 2.82 7.26 18.20
CA ASN A 325 2.21 7.25 19.51
C ASN A 325 1.44 8.57 19.71
N TYR A 326 0.54 8.59 20.67
CA TYR A 326 -0.23 9.80 20.98
C TYR A 326 0.68 10.96 21.45
N THR A 327 1.80 10.65 22.08
CA THR A 327 2.76 11.61 22.67
C THR A 327 4.20 11.30 22.25
N SER A 328 4.50 11.37 20.95
CA SER A 328 5.84 11.05 20.42
C SER A 328 6.88 12.12 20.74
N CYS A 329 6.48 13.39 20.90
CA CYS A 329 7.34 14.49 21.32
C CYS A 329 6.55 15.51 22.17
N SER A 330 7.24 16.55 22.66
CA SER A 330 6.57 17.66 23.32
C SER A 330 5.83 18.58 22.33
N PRO A 331 4.75 19.27 22.73
CA PRO A 331 4.07 20.24 21.86
C PRO A 331 4.98 21.38 21.35
N GLU A 332 6.10 21.66 22.02
CA GLU A 332 7.11 22.65 21.61
C GLU A 332 7.96 22.18 20.42
N GLU A 333 7.92 20.88 20.12
CA GLU A 333 8.68 20.24 19.06
C GLU A 333 7.83 19.94 17.82
N GLU A 334 6.59 20.41 17.77
CA GLU A 334 5.74 20.32 16.59
C GLU A 334 6.40 21.01 15.38
N ALA A 335 6.34 20.36 14.23
CA ALA A 335 6.96 20.84 13.01
C ALA A 335 6.12 21.94 12.36
N TYR A 336 6.71 23.13 12.24
CA TYR A 336 6.24 24.18 11.36
C TYR A 336 7.14 24.25 10.13
N ILE A 337 6.56 24.12 8.95
CA ILE A 337 7.28 24.12 7.68
C ILE A 337 6.89 25.34 6.87
N SER A 338 7.85 25.92 6.15
CA SER A 338 7.61 26.93 5.11
C SER A 338 8.25 26.48 3.83
N CYS A 339 7.43 26.19 2.82
CA CYS A 339 7.90 25.81 1.50
C CYS A 339 8.22 27.05 0.67
N ALA A 340 9.24 26.95 -0.20
CA ALA A 340 9.70 28.07 -1.01
C ALA A 340 8.94 28.22 -2.35
N GLY A 341 8.02 27.29 -2.68
CA GLY A 341 7.21 27.35 -3.89
C GLY A 341 5.82 27.92 -3.64
N ASP A 342 5.29 28.58 -4.66
CA ASP A 342 3.85 28.81 -4.77
C ASP A 342 3.14 27.48 -5.07
N LEU A 343 1.87 27.38 -4.71
CA LEU A 343 1.07 26.18 -4.97
C LEU A 343 1.10 25.89 -6.46
N GLN A 344 1.83 24.84 -6.85
CA GLN A 344 1.66 24.27 -8.17
C GLN A 344 0.31 23.57 -8.12
N LEU A 345 -0.75 24.31 -8.45
CA LEU A 345 -1.91 23.69 -9.06
C LEU A 345 -1.31 22.74 -10.10
N LEU A 346 -1.50 21.43 -9.90
CA LEU A 346 -1.46 20.50 -11.00
C LEU A 346 -2.50 21.05 -11.97
N CYS A 347 -2.05 21.92 -12.88
CA CYS A 347 -2.78 22.34 -14.04
C CYS A 347 -2.91 21.07 -14.87
N VAL A 348 -3.88 20.24 -14.53
CA VAL A 348 -4.43 19.24 -15.41
C VAL A 348 -5.09 20.05 -16.51
N CYS A 349 -4.32 20.38 -17.54
CA CYS A 349 -4.86 20.94 -18.77
C CYS A 349 -5.95 19.98 -19.27
N PRO A 350 -7.23 20.37 -19.30
CA PRO A 350 -8.29 19.43 -19.67
C PRO A 350 -8.33 19.09 -21.16
N ASN A 351 -7.43 19.62 -22.00
CA ASN A 351 -7.31 19.27 -23.41
C ASN A 351 -6.05 19.86 -24.07
N PRO A 352 -5.50 19.23 -25.12
CA PRO A 352 -4.43 19.78 -25.94
C PRO A 352 -5.01 20.70 -27.04
N VAL A 353 -5.69 21.79 -26.68
CA VAL A 353 -5.94 22.88 -27.65
C VAL A 353 -5.97 24.23 -26.94
N GLY A 354 -4.88 24.98 -27.08
CA GLY A 354 -4.88 26.44 -26.96
C GLY A 354 -4.67 27.03 -25.56
N CYS A 355 -3.42 27.20 -25.16
CA CYS A 355 -3.04 28.35 -24.34
C CYS A 355 -2.32 29.35 -25.26
N SER A 356 -3.01 30.41 -25.68
CA SER A 356 -2.37 31.60 -26.24
C SER A 356 -2.11 32.58 -25.10
N GLU A 357 -0.87 33.04 -24.99
CA GLU A 357 -0.40 34.08 -24.07
C GLU A 357 -1.34 35.29 -24.00
N ILE A 358 -1.62 35.75 -22.78
CA ILE A 358 -1.82 37.16 -22.44
C ILE A 358 -1.09 37.42 -21.12
#